data_AF-A0A8T7BA54-F1
#
_entry.id   AF-A0A8T7BA54-F1
#
_cell.length_a   1.000
_cell.length_b   1.000
_cell.length_c   1.000
_cell.angle_alpha   90.00
_cell.angle_beta   90.00
_cell.angle_gamma   90.00
#
_symmetry.space_group_name_H-M   'P 1'
#
loop_
_entity.id
_entity.type
_entity.pdbx_description
1 polymer ?
#
loop_
_entity_poly.entity_id
_entity_poly.type
_entity_poly.pdbx_seq_one_letter_code
_entity_poly.pdbx_strand_id
1 'polypeptide(L)'
;MTKRSLSKLYTYYSRRLGNGLGFAACAVLMGYALFAQHVLDLAPCPLCVFQRLAVIGMGIVFLVIFLHNPKSWFRWIYVVIGTLIGIGGMLVAGRHIWLQNLPADKVPACGPGFDYLFDNFPLAEAMRAVFSGSGEC
;
A
#
# COMPACT_ATOMS: atom_id res chain seq x y z
N MET A 1 40.75 11.99 -14.49
CA MET A 1 39.66 11.52 -13.62
C MET A 1 38.44 11.19 -14.49
N THR A 2 38.01 9.94 -14.45
CA THR A 2 37.29 9.21 -15.51
C THR A 2 35.77 9.41 -15.48
N LYS A 3 35.14 9.63 -16.65
CA LYS A 3 33.66 9.68 -16.86
C LYS A 3 32.89 8.53 -16.20
N ARG A 4 33.55 7.38 -16.01
CA ARG A 4 33.05 6.15 -15.36
C ARG A 4 32.80 6.29 -13.85
N SER A 5 33.49 7.22 -13.18
CA SER A 5 33.27 7.56 -11.77
C SER A 5 32.03 8.45 -11.61
N LEU A 6 31.89 9.46 -12.47
CA LEU A 6 30.73 10.36 -12.50
C LEU A 6 29.42 9.62 -12.82
N SER A 7 29.42 8.65 -13.75
CA SER A 7 28.20 7.86 -14.03
C SER A 7 27.78 6.96 -12.87
N LYS A 8 28.74 6.37 -12.14
CA LYS A 8 28.46 5.61 -10.91
C LYS A 8 27.95 6.50 -9.79
N LEU A 9 28.51 7.70 -9.62
CA LEU A 9 28.05 8.67 -8.64
C LEU A 9 26.64 9.20 -8.98
N TYR A 10 26.38 9.52 -10.25
CA TYR A 10 25.08 9.97 -10.73
C TYR A 10 24.00 8.89 -10.55
N THR A 11 24.32 7.63 -10.90
CA THR A 11 23.39 6.50 -10.69
C THR A 11 23.18 6.20 -9.21
N TYR A 12 24.20 6.36 -8.36
CA TYR A 12 24.10 6.16 -6.92
C TYR A 12 23.28 7.26 -6.23
N TYR A 13 23.50 8.52 -6.61
CA TYR A 13 22.75 9.68 -6.15
C TYR A 13 21.30 9.62 -6.63
N SER A 14 21.07 9.28 -7.89
CA SER A 14 19.74 9.05 -8.47
C SER A 14 19.00 7.89 -7.81
N ARG A 15 19.69 6.81 -7.39
CA ARG A 15 19.07 5.70 -6.64
C ARG A 15 18.64 6.10 -5.23
N ARG A 16 19.48 6.83 -4.47
CA ARG A 16 19.07 7.35 -3.16
C ARG A 16 17.91 8.32 -3.30
N LEU A 17 18.02 9.29 -4.21
CA LEU A 17 16.92 10.22 -4.48
C LEU A 17 15.65 9.49 -4.92
N GLY A 18 15.72 8.49 -5.79
CA GLY A 18 14.55 7.72 -6.23
C GLY A 18 13.82 7.03 -5.08
N ASN A 19 14.55 6.41 -4.15
CA ASN A 19 13.92 5.79 -2.97
C ASN A 19 13.40 6.84 -1.97
N GLY A 20 14.10 7.96 -1.80
CA GLY A 20 13.63 9.08 -0.98
C GLY A 20 12.35 9.70 -1.53
N LEU A 21 12.27 9.89 -2.86
CA LEU A 21 11.06 10.33 -3.55
C LEU A 21 9.93 9.31 -3.43
N GLY A 22 10.23 8.01 -3.54
CA GLY A 22 9.26 6.93 -3.32
C GLY A 22 8.66 6.96 -1.91
N PHE A 23 9.50 7.15 -0.88
CA PHE A 23 9.03 7.32 0.50
C PHE A 23 8.17 8.59 0.66
N ALA A 24 8.62 9.72 0.10
CA ALA A 24 7.86 10.97 0.15
C ALA A 24 6.48 10.83 -0.52
N ALA A 25 6.41 10.13 -1.65
CA ALA A 25 5.14 9.84 -2.32
C ALA A 25 4.21 9.00 -1.44
N CYS A 26 4.70 7.94 -0.79
CA CYS A 26 3.92 7.15 0.16
C CYS A 26 3.42 8.00 1.34
N ALA A 27 4.26 8.88 1.89
CA ALA A 27 3.90 9.76 2.99
C ALA A 27 2.80 10.76 2.59
N VAL A 28 2.89 11.36 1.40
CA VAL A 28 1.85 12.26 0.86
C VAL A 28 0.53 11.52 0.67
N LEU A 29 0.55 10.31 0.10
CA LEU A 29 -0.65 9.49 -0.08
C LEU A 29 -1.33 9.16 1.26
N MET A 30 -0.54 8.81 2.29
CA MET A 30 -1.07 8.58 3.63
C MET A 30 -1.59 9.86 4.28
N GLY A 31 -0.93 11.00 4.07
CA GLY A 31 -1.41 12.31 4.54
C GLY A 31 -2.78 12.65 3.94
N TYR A 32 -2.97 12.44 2.64
CA TYR A 32 -4.26 12.61 1.99
C TYR A 32 -5.32 11.64 2.54
N ALA A 33 -4.94 10.39 2.79
CA ALA A 33 -5.86 9.40 3.35
C ALA A 33 -6.35 9.77 4.76
N LEU A 34 -5.47 10.33 5.61
CA LEU A 34 -5.83 10.82 6.94
C LEU A 34 -6.67 12.10 6.86
N PHE A 35 -6.36 13.00 5.93
CA PHE A 35 -7.19 14.18 5.65
C PHE A 35 -8.61 13.78 5.23
N ALA A 36 -8.75 12.82 4.31
CA ALA A 36 -10.04 12.31 3.89
C ALA A 36 -10.85 11.67 5.03
N GLN A 37 -10.17 11.02 5.97
CA GLN A 37 -10.84 10.40 7.12
C GLN A 37 -11.27 11.43 8.18
N HIS A 38 -10.42 12.40 8.53
CA HIS A 38 -10.67 13.29 9.68
C HIS A 38 -11.30 14.63 9.30
N VAL A 39 -11.20 15.05 8.04
CA VAL A 39 -11.71 16.36 7.59
C VAL A 39 -12.94 16.20 6.71
N LEU A 40 -13.03 15.14 5.91
CA LEU A 40 -14.21 14.86 5.10
C LEU A 40 -15.17 13.86 5.77
N ASP A 41 -14.84 13.34 6.96
CA ASP A 41 -15.65 12.38 7.71
C ASP A 41 -16.08 11.13 6.89
N LEU A 42 -15.24 10.70 5.95
CA LEU A 42 -15.48 9.45 5.22
C LEU A 42 -15.12 8.25 6.12
N ALA A 43 -16.11 7.39 6.36
CA ALA A 43 -15.91 6.13 7.06
C ALA A 43 -14.86 5.26 6.32
N PRO A 44 -13.92 4.62 7.04
CA PRO A 44 -12.88 3.83 6.42
C PRO A 44 -13.44 2.49 5.92
N CYS A 45 -13.34 2.25 4.61
CA CYS A 45 -13.70 0.95 4.05
C CYS A 45 -12.62 -0.12 4.37
N PRO A 46 -12.96 -1.38 4.67
CA PRO A 46 -11.98 -2.43 5.01
C PRO A 46 -10.92 -2.63 3.92
N LEU A 47 -11.33 -2.64 2.65
CA LEU A 47 -10.43 -2.73 1.50
C LEU A 47 -9.46 -1.53 1.44
N CYS A 48 -9.94 -0.34 1.78
CA CYS A 48 -9.15 0.89 1.85
C CYS A 48 -8.08 0.80 2.94
N VAL A 49 -8.41 0.19 4.09
CA VAL A 49 -7.44 -0.05 5.18
C VAL A 49 -6.34 -1.00 4.71
N PHE A 50 -6.67 -2.10 4.03
CA PHE A 50 -5.65 -3.00 3.46
C PHE A 50 -4.75 -2.31 2.43
N GLN A 51 -5.31 -1.42 1.61
CA GLN A 51 -4.52 -0.63 0.66
C GLN A 51 -3.60 0.37 1.38
N ARG A 52 -4.05 1.00 2.47
CA ARG A 52 -3.22 1.85 3.32
C ARG A 52 -2.07 1.07 3.95
N LEU A 53 -2.32 -0.13 4.47
CA LEU A 53 -1.27 -1.01 5.02
C LEU A 53 -0.22 -1.36 3.96
N ALA A 54 -0.63 -1.63 2.72
CA ALA A 54 0.29 -1.88 1.62
C ALA A 54 1.16 -0.64 1.30
N VAL A 55 0.58 0.57 1.27
CA VAL A 55 1.31 1.82 1.04
C VAL A 55 2.30 2.11 2.18
N ILE A 56 1.89 1.90 3.44
CA ILE A 56 2.78 2.04 4.61
C ILE A 56 3.94 1.04 4.52
N GLY A 57 3.66 -0.23 4.24
CA GLY A 57 4.67 -1.27 4.06
C GLY A 57 5.68 -0.91 2.95
N MET A 58 5.18 -0.39 1.83
CA MET A 58 6.03 0.08 0.72
C MET A 58 6.89 1.29 1.13
N GLY A 59 6.30 2.23 1.87
CA GLY A 59 7.02 3.38 2.42
C GLY A 59 8.17 2.94 3.34
N ILE A 60 7.94 1.98 4.22
CA ILE A 60 8.98 1.43 5.11
C ILE A 60 10.12 0.80 4.27
N VAL A 61 9.79 0.02 3.24
CA VAL A 61 10.81 -0.56 2.34
C VAL A 61 11.64 0.53 1.68
N PHE A 62 11.02 1.58 1.13
CA PHE A 62 11.74 2.71 0.54
C PHE A 62 12.62 3.46 1.54
N LEU A 63 12.13 3.68 2.76
CA LEU A 63 12.89 4.32 3.83
C LEU A 63 14.13 3.49 4.22
N VAL A 64 13.97 2.18 4.36
CA VAL A 64 15.08 1.29 4.71
C VAL A 64 16.10 1.22 3.58
N ILE A 65 15.67 1.17 2.30
CA ILE A 65 16.60 1.22 1.16
C ILE A 65 17.34 2.57 1.12
N PHE A 66 16.64 3.67 1.40
CA PHE A 66 17.21 5.01 1.43
C PHE A 66 18.33 5.13 2.49
N LEU A 67 18.06 4.67 3.71
CA LEU A 67 19.01 4.72 4.84
C LEU A 67 20.16 3.72 4.67
N HIS A 68 19.84 2.45 4.44
CA HIS A 68 20.83 1.36 4.45
C HIS A 68 21.69 1.34 3.18
N ASN A 69 21.14 1.79 2.04
CA ASN A 69 21.77 1.79 0.71
C ASN A 69 22.72 0.59 0.43
N PRO A 70 22.18 -0.64 0.48
CA PRO A 70 22.97 -1.85 0.31
C PRO A 70 23.53 -1.92 -1.12
N LYS A 71 24.87 -1.99 -1.24
CA LYS A 71 25.57 -2.16 -2.52
C LYS A 71 25.73 -3.63 -2.94
N SER A 72 25.37 -4.58 -2.09
CA SER A 72 25.57 -6.03 -2.28
C SER A 72 24.25 -6.79 -2.56
N TRP A 73 24.31 -8.13 -2.54
CA TRP A 73 23.19 -9.03 -2.80
C TRP A 73 21.92 -8.71 -1.99
N PHE A 74 22.06 -8.14 -0.79
CA PHE A 74 20.93 -7.73 0.06
C PHE A 74 19.94 -6.80 -0.65
N ARG A 75 20.34 -6.06 -1.69
CA ARG A 75 19.42 -5.26 -2.51
C ARG A 75 18.27 -6.10 -3.09
N TRP A 76 18.53 -7.34 -3.49
CA TRP A 76 17.52 -8.22 -4.07
C TRP A 76 16.44 -8.59 -3.08
N ILE A 77 16.78 -8.74 -1.79
CA ILE A 77 15.79 -9.01 -0.75
C ILE A 77 14.79 -7.86 -0.65
N TYR A 78 15.27 -6.62 -0.61
CA TYR A 78 14.41 -5.44 -0.58
C TYR A 78 13.54 -5.32 -1.83
N VAL A 79 14.08 -5.66 -3.01
CA VAL A 79 13.33 -5.66 -4.27
C VAL A 79 12.23 -6.72 -4.25
N VAL A 80 12.51 -7.94 -3.78
CA VAL A 80 11.52 -9.00 -3.68
C VAL A 80 10.42 -8.62 -2.70
N ILE A 81 10.77 -8.16 -1.50
CA ILE A 81 9.80 -7.73 -0.48
C ILE A 81 8.93 -6.58 -1.02
N GLY A 82 9.55 -5.54 -1.60
CA GLY A 82 8.83 -4.43 -2.20
C GLY A 82 7.90 -4.87 -3.33
N THR A 83 8.36 -5.78 -4.19
CA THR A 83 7.53 -6.35 -5.27
C THR A 83 6.32 -7.09 -4.71
N LEU A 84 6.51 -7.93 -3.70
CA LEU A 84 5.41 -8.69 -3.07
C LEU A 84 4.36 -7.77 -2.45
N ILE A 85 4.80 -6.74 -1.72
CA ILE A 85 3.90 -5.72 -1.14
C ILE A 85 3.16 -4.98 -2.27
N GLY A 86 3.86 -4.64 -3.36
CA GLY A 86 3.29 -3.91 -4.49
C GLY A 86 2.22 -4.72 -5.23
N ILE A 87 2.49 -6.01 -5.47
CA ILE A 87 1.50 -6.94 -6.05
C ILE A 87 0.30 -7.07 -5.11
N GLY A 88 0.52 -7.23 -3.81
CA GLY A 88 -0.56 -7.28 -2.83
C GLY A 88 -1.46 -6.03 -2.87
N GLY A 89 -0.87 -4.84 -2.85
CA GLY A 89 -1.60 -3.58 -2.98
C GLY A 89 -2.34 -3.44 -4.30
N MET A 90 -1.75 -3.89 -5.41
CA MET A 90 -2.37 -3.88 -6.74
C MET A 90 -3.60 -4.81 -6.81
N LEU A 91 -3.53 -6.00 -6.20
CA LEU A 91 -4.65 -6.93 -6.14
C LEU A 91 -5.82 -6.35 -5.32
N VAL A 92 -5.52 -5.74 -4.17
CA VAL A 92 -6.53 -5.06 -3.33
C VAL A 92 -7.19 -3.92 -4.10
N ALA A 93 -6.39 -3.06 -4.75
CA ALA A 93 -6.90 -1.93 -5.54
C ALA A 93 -7.74 -2.41 -6.74
N GLY A 94 -7.30 -3.46 -7.43
CA GLY A 94 -8.05 -4.06 -8.54
C GLY A 94 -9.40 -4.61 -8.10
N ARG A 95 -9.45 -5.27 -6.93
CA ARG A 95 -10.71 -5.73 -6.32
C ARG A 95 -11.60 -4.54 -5.93
N HIS A 96 -11.03 -3.48 -5.40
CA HIS A 96 -11.76 -2.27 -5.04
C HIS A 96 -12.39 -1.60 -6.27
N ILE A 97 -11.63 -1.42 -7.35
CA ILE A 97 -12.13 -0.87 -8.62
C ILE A 97 -13.23 -1.76 -9.19
N TRP A 98 -13.08 -3.09 -9.13
CA TRP A 98 -14.15 -3.99 -9.56
C TRP A 98 -15.44 -3.72 -8.76
N LEU A 99 -15.37 -3.70 -7.43
CA LEU A 99 -16.54 -3.46 -6.58
C LEU A 99 -17.18 -2.08 -6.84
N GLN A 100 -16.39 -1.05 -7.14
CA GLN A 100 -16.89 0.28 -7.50
C GLN A 100 -17.61 0.33 -8.85
N ASN A 101 -17.34 -0.61 -9.77
CA ASN A 101 -17.97 -0.68 -11.09
C ASN A 101 -19.16 -1.65 -11.14
N LEU A 102 -19.57 -2.25 -10.02
CA LEU A 102 -20.76 -3.11 -9.98
C LEU A 102 -22.05 -2.28 -10.07
N PRO A 103 -23.05 -2.70 -10.88
CA PRO A 103 -24.37 -2.09 -10.86
C PRO A 103 -25.05 -2.28 -9.49
N ALA A 104 -25.89 -1.33 -9.10
CA ALA A 104 -26.56 -1.28 -7.79
C ALA A 104 -27.28 -2.59 -7.42
N ASP A 105 -27.80 -3.30 -8.41
CA ASP A 105 -28.56 -4.55 -8.26
C ASP A 105 -27.68 -5.77 -7.91
N LYS A 106 -26.35 -5.63 -8.04
CA LYS A 106 -25.38 -6.70 -7.77
C LYS A 106 -24.43 -6.37 -6.63
N VAL A 107 -24.65 -5.25 -5.92
CA VAL A 107 -23.84 -4.91 -4.75
C VAL A 107 -24.07 -6.00 -3.69
N PRO A 108 -23.03 -6.74 -3.28
CA PRO A 108 -23.17 -7.78 -2.28
C PRO A 108 -23.71 -7.21 -0.97
N ALA A 109 -24.50 -8.02 -0.26
CA ALA A 109 -25.27 -7.62 0.91
C ALA A 109 -24.44 -6.81 1.91
N CYS A 110 -25.05 -5.78 2.47
CA CYS A 110 -24.42 -4.89 3.44
C CYS A 110 -23.77 -5.71 4.56
N GLY A 111 -22.45 -5.64 4.66
CA GLY A 111 -21.66 -6.31 5.67
C GLY A 111 -21.86 -5.72 7.05
N PRO A 112 -21.55 -6.48 8.12
CA PRO A 112 -21.23 -5.85 9.39
C PRO A 112 -20.03 -4.93 9.18
N GLY A 113 -20.09 -3.70 9.70
CA GLY A 113 -18.98 -2.75 9.58
C GLY A 113 -17.66 -3.31 10.12
N PHE A 114 -16.53 -2.79 9.59
CA PHE A 114 -15.16 -3.22 9.91
C PHE A 114 -14.91 -3.56 11.39
N ASP A 115 -15.34 -2.69 12.30
CA ASP A 115 -15.10 -2.85 13.75
C ASP A 115 -15.81 -4.09 14.31
N TYR A 116 -17.04 -4.36 13.87
CA TYR A 116 -17.78 -5.55 14.28
C TYR A 116 -17.13 -6.84 13.76
N LEU A 117 -16.59 -6.79 12.53
CA LEU A 117 -15.94 -7.92 11.89
C LEU A 117 -14.65 -8.32 12.62
N PHE A 118 -13.86 -7.34 13.07
CA PHE A 118 -12.61 -7.58 13.80
C PHE A 118 -12.83 -7.97 15.27
N ASP A 119 -13.87 -7.43 15.91
CA ASP A 119 -14.14 -7.70 17.33
C ASP A 119 -14.86 -9.04 17.56
N ASN A 120 -15.64 -9.53 16.58
CA ASN A 120 -16.51 -10.70 16.77
C ASN A 120 -16.12 -11.93 15.94
N PHE A 121 -15.32 -11.79 14.88
CA PHE A 121 -14.92 -12.93 14.04
C PHE A 121 -13.41 -13.21 14.11
N PRO A 122 -13.00 -14.49 14.01
CA PRO A 122 -11.60 -14.83 13.89
C PRO A 122 -10.96 -14.18 12.65
N LEU A 123 -9.70 -13.73 12.76
CA LEU A 123 -8.99 -12.97 11.72
C LEU A 123 -9.10 -13.58 10.30
N ALA A 124 -9.11 -14.92 10.20
CA ALA A 124 -9.25 -15.62 8.92
C ALA A 124 -10.63 -15.44 8.28
N GLU A 125 -11.70 -15.40 9.08
CA GLU A 125 -13.07 -15.19 8.62
C GLU A 125 -13.33 -13.71 8.32
N ALA A 126 -12.81 -12.81 9.15
CA ALA A 126 -12.83 -11.37 8.89
C ALA A 126 -12.14 -11.03 7.55
N MET A 127 -10.95 -11.59 7.30
CA MET A 127 -10.27 -11.40 6.00
C MET A 127 -11.08 -11.96 4.83
N ARG A 128 -11.66 -13.17 4.95
CA ARG A 128 -12.50 -13.75 3.89
C ARG A 128 -13.72 -12.89 3.60
N ALA A 129 -14.39 -12.40 4.63
CA ALA A 129 -15.55 -11.54 4.51
C ALA A 129 -15.19 -10.21 3.79
N VAL A 130 -14.09 -9.55 4.17
CA VAL A 130 -13.61 -8.33 3.50
C VAL A 130 -13.30 -8.56 2.02
N PHE A 131 -12.59 -9.65 1.67
CA PHE A 131 -12.25 -9.94 0.28
C PHE A 131 -13.44 -10.46 -0.55
N SER A 132 -14.42 -11.09 0.10
CA SER A 132 -15.67 -11.53 -0.54
C SER A 132 -16.57 -10.36 -0.96
N GLY A 133 -16.30 -9.16 -0.46
CA GLY A 133 -17.07 -7.96 -0.73
C GLY A 133 -18.30 -7.94 0.16
N SER A 134 -18.14 -7.91 1.48
CA SER A 134 -19.21 -7.39 2.33
C SER A 134 -19.43 -5.94 1.91
N GLY A 135 -20.61 -5.59 1.37
CA GLY A 135 -20.87 -4.22 0.95
C GLY A 135 -20.84 -3.34 2.19
N GLU A 136 -19.86 -2.45 2.36
CA GLU A 136 -19.96 -1.48 3.44
C GLU A 136 -20.98 -0.44 2.99
N CYS A 137 -22.22 -0.68 3.40
CA CYS A 137 -23.23 0.34 3.59
C CYS A 137 -22.98 0.90 5.01
#